data_AF-A3MUR9-F1
#
_entry.id   AF-A3MUR9-F1
#
_cell.length_a   1.000
_cell.length_b   1.000
_cell.length_c   1.000
_cell.angle_alpha   90.00
_cell.angle_beta   90.00
_cell.angle_gamma   90.00
#
_symmetry.space_group_name_H-M   'P 1'
#
loop_
_entity.id
_entity.type
_entity.pdbx_description
1 polymer ?
#
loop_
_entity_poly.entity_id
_entity_poly.type
_entity_poly.pdbx_seq_one_letter_code
_entity_poly.pdbx_strand_id
1 'polypeptide(L)'
;MVFSELLRFVELEFYPHEVEIPPSLKRLVNYCRGGRLRDYYAVDSGYVVQEVGDYDVLVQLVVGVGREVKKRFLVQKAYDDVHYVARINEIKFAEALHGGLVFVDGPLTPYVNTANVVGVSKDPRLVRYGPRIAQEDLRHEFVSVAKKIGEKEVARRLLQGEPPGSYLEPVEIGDFYGTFIKSDWVLYVEFPKSMRAEEICGVLSRYPIRLRVAHHLAKLNREFLNSIYYLMLNMVKPQKINIRELL
;
A
#
# COMPACT_ATOMS: atom_id res chain seq x y z
N MET A 1 -30.03 -0.64 -14.46
CA MET A 1 -29.75 0.07 -13.19
C MET A 1 -30.32 -0.79 -12.05
N VAL A 2 -29.69 -1.94 -11.75
CA VAL A 2 -30.22 -2.96 -10.82
C VAL A 2 -29.10 -3.68 -10.04
N PHE A 3 -27.85 -3.69 -10.55
CA PHE A 3 -26.74 -4.40 -9.91
C PHE A 3 -26.17 -3.69 -8.66
N SER A 4 -26.21 -2.36 -8.62
CA SER A 4 -25.72 -1.57 -7.47
C SER A 4 -26.63 -1.65 -6.25
N GLU A 5 -27.94 -1.83 -6.47
CA GLU A 5 -28.91 -2.04 -5.38
C GLU A 5 -28.85 -3.47 -4.84
N LEU A 6 -28.61 -4.46 -5.71
CA LEU A 6 -28.35 -5.84 -5.32
C LEU A 6 -27.07 -5.97 -4.48
N LEU A 7 -25.98 -5.26 -4.84
CA LEU A 7 -24.76 -5.21 -4.01
C LEU A 7 -25.01 -4.55 -2.65
N ARG A 8 -25.82 -3.49 -2.60
CA ARG A 8 -26.25 -2.87 -1.33
C ARG A 8 -27.11 -3.81 -0.48
N PHE A 9 -27.97 -4.62 -1.09
CA PHE A 9 -28.77 -5.62 -0.39
C PHE A 9 -27.91 -6.77 0.14
N VAL A 10 -26.93 -7.23 -0.63
CA VAL A 10 -25.96 -8.23 -0.15
C VAL A 10 -25.11 -7.65 0.99
N GLU A 11 -24.73 -6.38 0.95
CA GLU A 11 -24.04 -5.70 2.07
C GLU A 11 -24.92 -5.52 3.33
N LEU A 12 -26.26 -5.46 3.18
CA LEU A 12 -27.22 -5.28 4.28
C LEU A 12 -27.77 -6.60 4.85
N GLU A 13 -27.82 -7.68 4.08
CA GLU A 13 -28.28 -9.01 4.54
C GLU A 13 -27.21 -9.81 5.29
N PHE A 14 -25.93 -9.40 5.24
CA PHE A 14 -24.95 -9.82 6.25
C PHE A 14 -25.17 -9.00 7.53
N TYR A 15 -26.26 -9.29 8.23
CA TYR A 15 -26.27 -9.15 9.69
C TYR A 15 -24.97 -9.79 10.18
N PRO A 16 -24.02 -9.05 10.79
CA PRO A 16 -22.86 -9.69 11.34
C PRO A 16 -23.40 -10.53 12.49
N HIS A 17 -23.53 -11.85 12.27
CA HIS A 17 -23.47 -12.76 13.40
C HIS A 17 -22.26 -12.29 14.20
N GLU A 18 -22.47 -12.00 15.49
CA GLU A 18 -21.38 -11.62 16.38
C GLU A 18 -20.43 -12.81 16.42
N VAL A 19 -19.49 -12.83 15.47
CA VAL A 19 -18.46 -13.84 15.43
C VAL A 19 -17.55 -13.52 16.60
N GLU A 20 -17.74 -14.26 17.68
CA GLU A 20 -16.93 -14.17 18.87
C GLU A 20 -15.49 -14.55 18.50
N ILE A 21 -14.54 -13.74 18.97
CA ILE A 21 -13.12 -14.00 18.77
C ILE A 21 -12.64 -14.88 19.92
N PRO A 22 -12.12 -16.09 19.66
CA PRO A 22 -11.61 -16.95 20.71
C PRO A 22 -10.59 -16.22 21.61
N PRO A 23 -10.72 -16.27 22.96
CA PRO A 23 -9.82 -15.57 23.87
C PRO A 23 -8.35 -15.97 23.72
N SER A 24 -8.09 -17.21 23.31
CA SER A 24 -6.78 -17.75 22.93
C SER A 24 -6.06 -16.88 21.90
N LEU A 25 -6.78 -16.33 20.90
CA LEU A 25 -6.19 -15.48 19.86
C LEU A 25 -5.65 -14.15 20.39
N LYS A 26 -6.02 -13.72 21.60
CA LYS A 26 -5.40 -12.55 22.24
C LYS A 26 -3.90 -12.75 22.51
N ARG A 27 -3.42 -14.00 22.56
CA ARG A 27 -1.99 -14.33 22.64
C ARG A 27 -1.18 -13.84 21.44
N LEU A 28 -1.83 -13.62 20.29
CA LEU A 28 -1.18 -13.03 19.11
C LEU A 28 -0.94 -11.52 19.27
N VAL A 29 -1.59 -10.85 20.22
CA VAL A 29 -1.50 -9.40 20.37
C VAL A 29 -0.24 -9.02 21.12
N ASN A 30 0.53 -8.12 20.53
CA ASN A 30 1.75 -7.55 21.09
C ASN A 30 1.58 -6.04 21.30
N TYR A 31 2.07 -5.55 22.45
CA TYR A 31 2.05 -4.14 22.78
C TYR A 31 3.31 -3.45 22.29
N CYS A 32 3.12 -2.34 21.56
CA CYS A 32 4.23 -1.49 21.16
C CYS A 32 4.82 -0.79 22.39
N ARG A 33 6.03 -1.20 22.81
CA ARG A 33 6.72 -0.61 23.97
C ARG A 33 7.30 0.79 23.72
N GLY A 34 7.00 1.38 22.55
CA GLY A 34 7.45 2.70 22.16
C GLY A 34 8.93 2.72 21.73
N GLY A 35 9.16 2.91 20.44
CA GLY A 35 10.43 3.42 19.92
C GLY A 35 10.38 4.95 19.85
N ARG A 36 11.54 5.63 19.93
CA ARG A 36 11.62 7.06 19.56
C ARG A 36 11.03 7.22 18.16
N LEU A 37 10.14 8.21 17.97
CA LEU A 37 9.66 8.62 16.65
C LEU A 37 10.87 8.86 15.74
N ARG A 38 11.10 7.92 14.81
CA ARG A 38 12.14 8.04 13.81
C ARG A 38 11.61 8.89 12.68
N ASP A 39 12.50 9.70 12.13
CA ASP A 39 12.20 10.39 10.89
C ASP A 39 12.07 9.36 9.76
N TYR A 40 11.10 9.56 8.87
CA TYR A 40 10.76 8.58 7.84
C TYR A 40 10.38 9.23 6.52
N TYR A 41 10.59 8.54 5.41
CA TYR A 41 9.95 8.90 4.15
C TYR A 41 8.67 8.11 3.95
N ALA A 42 7.68 8.73 3.33
CA ALA A 42 6.49 8.07 2.83
C ALA A 42 6.44 8.23 1.31
N VAL A 43 6.22 7.14 0.59
CA VAL A 43 6.24 7.07 -0.85
C VAL A 43 4.90 6.58 -1.37
N ASP A 44 4.40 7.25 -2.40
CA ASP A 44 3.26 6.82 -3.19
C ASP A 44 3.45 7.26 -4.65
N SER A 45 2.66 6.69 -5.55
CA SER A 45 2.72 6.98 -6.97
C SER A 45 1.34 6.98 -7.63
N GLY A 46 1.17 7.88 -8.59
CA GLY A 46 0.04 7.89 -9.50
C GLY A 46 0.52 7.57 -10.90
N TYR A 47 -0.25 6.77 -11.64
CA TYR A 47 0.05 6.47 -13.04
C TYR A 47 -1.21 6.37 -13.89
N VAL A 48 -1.01 6.56 -15.18
CA VAL A 48 -2.02 6.38 -16.21
C VAL A 48 -1.36 5.82 -17.46
N VAL A 49 -2.10 5.04 -18.24
CA VAL A 49 -1.70 4.64 -19.58
C VAL A 49 -2.38 5.57 -20.57
N GLN A 50 -1.60 6.12 -21.49
CA GLN A 50 -2.11 6.94 -22.59
C GLN A 50 -1.70 6.35 -23.92
N GLU A 51 -2.64 6.31 -24.85
CA GLU A 51 -2.38 6.01 -26.24
C GLU A 51 -1.76 7.24 -26.94
N VAL A 52 -0.62 7.06 -27.60
CA VAL A 52 0.10 8.12 -28.31
C VAL A 52 0.53 7.61 -29.67
N GLY A 53 -0.23 7.96 -30.71
CA GLY A 53 -0.04 7.37 -32.03
C GLY A 53 -0.35 5.87 -31.97
N ASP A 54 0.60 5.03 -32.39
CA ASP A 54 0.44 3.57 -32.41
C ASP A 54 0.99 2.88 -31.14
N TYR A 55 1.22 3.62 -30.05
CA TYR A 55 1.85 3.11 -28.84
C TYR A 55 1.09 3.49 -27.57
N ASP A 56 0.95 2.53 -26.66
CA ASP A 56 0.57 2.80 -25.29
C ASP A 56 1.78 3.26 -24.47
N VAL A 57 1.60 4.31 -23.67
CA VAL A 57 2.64 4.91 -22.85
C VAL A 57 2.21 4.97 -21.39
N LEU A 58 3.00 4.38 -20.51
CA LEU A 58 2.87 4.54 -19.07
C LEU A 58 3.46 5.88 -18.66
N VAL A 59 2.61 6.73 -18.10
CA VAL A 59 3.00 7.99 -17.45
C VAL A 59 2.83 7.81 -15.94
N GLN A 60 3.93 7.93 -15.19
CA GLN A 60 3.94 7.74 -13.75
C GLN A 60 4.64 8.89 -13.03
N LEU A 61 4.03 9.39 -11.96
CA LEU A 61 4.62 10.31 -11.00
C LEU A 61 4.78 9.59 -9.66
N VAL A 62 6.03 9.44 -9.21
CA VAL A 62 6.38 8.88 -7.90
C VAL A 62 6.79 10.03 -6.98
N VAL A 63 6.25 10.06 -5.76
CA VAL A 63 6.51 11.11 -4.77
C VAL A 63 6.95 10.51 -3.44
N GLY A 64 8.06 11.01 -2.91
CA GLY A 64 8.55 10.72 -1.56
C GLY A 64 8.46 11.95 -0.67
N VAL A 65 7.83 11.83 0.49
CA VAL A 65 7.63 12.91 1.47
C VAL A 65 8.37 12.57 2.76
N GLY A 66 9.43 13.33 3.07
CA GLY A 66 10.20 13.26 4.31
C GLY A 66 10.38 14.66 4.90
N ARG A 67 11.61 15.03 5.27
CA ARG A 67 11.97 16.45 5.57
C ARG A 67 11.85 17.34 4.34
N GLU A 68 12.12 16.75 3.19
CA GLU A 68 11.99 17.35 1.87
C GLU A 68 11.06 16.48 1.02
N VAL A 69 10.52 17.06 -0.05
CA VAL A 69 9.70 16.35 -1.03
C VAL A 69 10.57 16.01 -2.23
N LYS A 70 10.65 14.73 -2.57
CA LYS A 70 11.32 14.22 -3.77
C LYS A 70 10.29 13.72 -4.76
N LYS A 71 10.49 14.01 -6.04
CA LYS A 71 9.60 13.58 -7.12
C LYS A 71 10.43 12.92 -8.21
N ARG A 72 9.89 11.87 -8.81
CA ARG A 72 10.41 11.27 -10.03
C ARG A 72 9.28 11.10 -11.03
N PHE A 73 9.52 11.58 -12.23
CA PHE A 73 8.59 11.44 -13.34
C PHE A 73 9.13 10.40 -14.32
N LEU A 74 8.28 9.46 -14.73
CA LEU A 74 8.62 8.35 -15.60
C LEU A 74 7.64 8.31 -16.76
N VAL A 75 8.18 8.26 -17.97
CA VAL A 75 7.43 8.08 -19.21
C VAL A 75 8.12 6.96 -19.98
N GLN A 76 7.40 5.89 -20.21
CA GLN A 76 7.93 4.73 -20.90
C GLN A 76 6.82 4.01 -21.66
N LYS A 77 7.17 3.36 -22.76
CA LYS A 77 6.20 2.58 -23.52
C LYS A 77 5.69 1.41 -22.66
N ALA A 78 4.38 1.19 -22.71
CA ALA A 78 3.71 0.09 -22.01
C ALA A 78 3.85 -1.18 -22.85
N TYR A 79 4.49 -2.20 -22.28
CA TYR A 79 4.70 -3.50 -22.93
C TYR A 79 4.18 -4.68 -22.09
N ASP A 80 4.01 -4.47 -20.78
CA ASP A 80 3.72 -5.50 -19.77
C ASP A 80 2.57 -5.05 -18.86
N ASP A 81 2.32 -5.82 -17.78
CA ASP A 81 1.43 -5.43 -16.69
C ASP A 81 1.87 -4.07 -16.10
N VAL A 82 1.16 -3.02 -16.51
CA VAL A 82 1.44 -1.64 -16.12
C VAL A 82 1.29 -1.42 -14.61
N HIS A 83 0.44 -2.18 -13.94
CA HIS A 83 0.26 -2.10 -12.49
C HIS A 83 1.50 -2.66 -11.78
N TYR A 84 1.98 -3.82 -12.24
CA TYR A 84 3.21 -4.43 -11.74
C TYR A 84 4.41 -3.49 -11.95
N VAL A 85 4.57 -2.98 -13.18
CA VAL A 85 5.70 -2.10 -13.53
C VAL A 85 5.68 -0.79 -12.72
N ALA A 86 4.52 -0.15 -12.59
CA ALA A 86 4.37 1.05 -11.77
C ALA A 86 4.75 0.77 -10.31
N ARG A 87 4.31 -0.36 -9.76
CA ARG A 87 4.63 -0.76 -8.39
C ARG A 87 6.12 -1.00 -8.19
N ILE A 88 6.80 -1.67 -9.12
CA ILE A 88 8.25 -1.87 -9.08
C ILE A 88 9.01 -0.54 -9.12
N ASN A 89 8.60 0.39 -9.99
CA ASN A 89 9.22 1.70 -10.09
C ASN A 89 9.14 2.49 -8.79
N GLU A 90 7.98 2.42 -8.12
CA GLU A 90 7.75 3.06 -6.83
C GLU A 90 8.63 2.47 -5.73
N ILE A 91 8.70 1.13 -5.61
CA ILE A 91 9.55 0.46 -4.63
C ILE A 91 11.02 0.81 -4.88
N LYS A 92 11.49 0.76 -6.13
CA LYS A 92 12.87 1.15 -6.49
C LYS A 92 13.17 2.61 -6.16
N PHE A 93 12.22 3.50 -6.37
CA PHE A 93 12.37 4.90 -5.96
C PHE A 93 12.48 5.02 -4.44
N ALA A 94 11.62 4.31 -3.69
CA ALA A 94 11.64 4.28 -2.24
C ALA A 94 12.97 3.75 -1.68
N GLU A 95 13.54 2.69 -2.26
CA GLU A 95 14.84 2.15 -1.87
C GLU A 95 16.01 3.11 -2.15
N ALA A 96 15.89 3.95 -3.17
CA ALA A 96 16.89 4.98 -3.47
C ALA A 96 16.82 6.17 -2.49
N LEU A 97 15.79 6.28 -1.66
CA LEU A 97 15.72 7.30 -0.63
C LEU A 97 16.64 6.91 0.53
N HIS A 98 17.79 7.56 0.61
CA HIS A 98 18.66 7.45 1.78
C HIS A 98 17.96 8.06 3.01
N GLY A 99 17.48 7.20 3.91
CA GLY A 99 16.78 7.59 5.13
C GLY A 99 16.50 6.34 5.98
N GLY A 100 16.46 6.49 7.31
CA GLY A 100 16.41 5.35 8.22
C GLY A 100 15.18 4.44 8.03
N LEU A 101 13.99 5.01 7.81
CA LEU A 101 12.75 4.25 7.62
C LEU A 101 11.97 4.82 6.43
N VAL A 102 11.52 3.96 5.52
CA VAL A 102 10.78 4.37 4.33
C VAL A 102 9.53 3.50 4.21
N PHE A 103 8.37 4.15 4.14
CA PHE A 103 7.08 3.52 3.95
C PHE A 103 6.60 3.70 2.51
N VAL A 104 6.01 2.65 1.94
CA VAL A 104 5.38 2.67 0.62
C VAL A 104 3.90 2.29 0.78
N ASP A 105 2.98 3.03 0.16
CA ASP A 105 1.55 2.72 0.20
C ASP A 105 1.23 1.48 -0.64
N GLY A 106 0.84 0.36 -0.02
CA GLY A 106 0.60 -0.93 -0.65
C GLY A 106 1.54 -2.05 -0.17
N PRO A 107 1.28 -3.32 -0.54
CA PRO A 107 2.08 -4.47 -0.11
C PRO A 107 3.36 -4.63 -0.93
N LEU A 108 4.40 -5.25 -0.37
CA LEU A 108 5.66 -5.54 -1.09
C LEU A 108 5.51 -6.81 -1.92
N THR A 109 4.83 -7.80 -1.36
CA THR A 109 4.49 -9.06 -2.00
C THR A 109 3.24 -8.88 -2.88
N PRO A 110 3.18 -9.47 -4.09
CA PRO A 110 4.15 -10.36 -4.73
C PRO A 110 5.18 -9.64 -5.63
N TYR A 111 5.32 -8.31 -5.51
CA TYR A 111 6.07 -7.51 -6.48
C TYR A 111 7.58 -7.72 -6.37
N VAL A 112 8.09 -7.73 -5.14
CA VAL A 112 9.52 -7.92 -4.84
C VAL A 112 9.69 -9.05 -3.85
N ASN A 113 10.84 -9.72 -3.90
CA ASN A 113 11.24 -10.72 -2.91
C ASN A 113 12.06 -10.08 -1.80
N THR A 114 12.86 -9.06 -2.08
CA THR A 114 13.65 -8.37 -1.08
C THR A 114 13.44 -6.88 -1.20
N ALA A 115 13.38 -6.18 -0.07
CA ALA A 115 13.36 -4.74 -0.05
C ALA A 115 13.95 -4.20 1.24
N ASN A 116 14.44 -2.97 1.23
CA ASN A 116 14.85 -2.24 2.44
C ASN A 116 13.78 -1.23 2.92
N VAL A 117 12.54 -1.39 2.45
CA VAL A 117 11.41 -0.49 2.74
C VAL A 117 10.28 -1.26 3.43
N VAL A 118 9.30 -0.54 3.96
CA VAL A 118 8.12 -1.09 4.62
C VAL A 118 6.88 -0.83 3.76
N GLY A 119 6.18 -1.88 3.33
CA GLY A 119 4.89 -1.77 2.66
C GLY A 119 3.76 -1.59 3.67
N VAL A 120 2.88 -0.62 3.45
CA VAL A 120 1.76 -0.32 4.36
C VAL A 120 0.47 -0.29 3.56
N SER A 121 -0.47 -1.17 3.88
CA SER A 121 -1.73 -1.31 3.15
C SER A 121 -2.94 -1.12 4.05
N LYS A 122 -3.87 -0.25 3.64
CA LYS A 122 -5.17 -0.13 4.30
C LYS A 122 -6.09 -1.29 3.96
N ASP A 123 -6.10 -1.70 2.69
CA ASP A 123 -7.01 -2.71 2.15
C ASP A 123 -6.23 -3.76 1.37
N PRO A 124 -5.53 -4.64 2.08
CA PRO A 124 -4.69 -5.61 1.43
C PRO A 124 -5.57 -6.75 0.86
N ARG A 125 -5.63 -6.86 -0.46
CA ARG A 125 -6.55 -7.79 -1.14
C ARG A 125 -6.14 -9.27 -1.06
N LEU A 126 -4.88 -9.57 -0.74
CA LEU A 126 -4.29 -10.92 -0.86
C LEU A 126 -3.48 -11.34 0.37
N VAL A 127 -3.75 -10.78 1.55
CA VAL A 127 -3.04 -11.19 2.77
C VAL A 127 -3.32 -12.65 3.08
N ARG A 128 -2.25 -13.39 3.39
CA ARG A 128 -2.31 -14.78 3.85
C ARG A 128 -1.64 -14.88 5.22
N TYR A 129 -2.04 -14.02 6.14
CA TYR A 129 -1.45 -13.92 7.47
C TYR A 129 -1.81 -15.16 8.30
N GLY A 130 -3.10 -15.51 8.35
CA GLY A 130 -3.62 -16.59 9.18
C GLY A 130 -2.90 -17.92 8.97
N PRO A 131 -2.78 -18.41 7.71
CA PRO A 131 -2.07 -19.66 7.42
C PRO A 131 -0.58 -19.68 7.82
N ARG A 132 0.03 -18.52 8.10
CA ARG A 132 1.46 -18.38 8.43
C ARG A 132 1.73 -18.21 9.92
N ILE A 133 0.69 -18.22 10.76
CA ILE A 133 0.83 -18.26 12.22
C ILE A 133 1.56 -19.56 12.60
N ALA A 134 2.63 -19.44 13.39
CA ALA A 134 3.51 -20.55 13.73
C ALA A 134 2.81 -21.60 14.62
N GLN A 135 2.14 -21.12 15.67
CA GLN A 135 1.40 -21.96 16.62
C GLN A 135 0.17 -22.57 15.94
N GLU A 136 0.11 -23.89 15.86
CA GLU A 136 -0.89 -24.62 15.08
C GLU A 136 -2.32 -24.40 15.59
N ASP A 137 -2.51 -24.45 16.91
CA ASP A 137 -3.78 -24.15 17.59
C ASP A 137 -4.29 -22.76 17.22
N LEU A 138 -3.46 -21.72 17.39
CA LEU A 138 -3.82 -20.34 17.08
C LEU A 138 -4.06 -20.14 15.58
N ARG A 139 -3.27 -20.81 14.72
CA ARG A 139 -3.43 -20.78 13.26
C ARG A 139 -4.80 -21.32 12.86
N HIS A 140 -5.19 -22.49 13.37
CA HIS A 140 -6.47 -23.10 13.02
C HIS A 140 -7.66 -22.25 13.47
N GLU A 141 -7.60 -21.72 14.69
CA GLU A 141 -8.63 -20.82 15.21
C GLU A 141 -8.73 -19.54 14.38
N PHE A 142 -7.60 -18.89 14.12
CA PHE A 142 -7.57 -17.66 13.33
C PHE A 142 -8.14 -17.89 11.93
N VAL A 143 -7.69 -18.94 11.23
CA VAL A 143 -8.17 -19.27 9.88
C VAL A 143 -9.65 -19.63 9.88
N SER A 144 -10.14 -20.35 10.90
CA SER A 144 -11.57 -20.67 11.06
C SER A 144 -12.44 -19.42 11.15
N VAL A 145 -12.04 -18.45 11.97
CA VAL A 145 -12.74 -17.17 12.11
C VAL A 145 -12.59 -16.32 10.85
N ALA A 146 -11.38 -16.24 10.28
CA ALA A 146 -11.10 -15.46 9.08
C ALA A 146 -11.87 -15.94 7.85
N LYS A 147 -12.19 -17.24 7.74
CA LYS A 147 -13.09 -17.74 6.69
C LYS A 147 -14.51 -17.17 6.76
N LYS A 148 -14.95 -16.72 7.93
CA LYS A 148 -16.30 -16.16 8.15
C LYS A 148 -16.35 -14.64 7.92
N ILE A 149 -15.32 -13.91 8.35
CA ILE A 149 -15.34 -12.44 8.40
C ILE A 149 -14.14 -11.76 7.71
N GLY A 150 -13.15 -12.52 7.24
CA GLY A 150 -11.92 -12.01 6.63
C GLY A 150 -10.80 -11.71 7.63
N GLU A 151 -9.54 -11.91 7.24
CA GLU A 151 -8.37 -11.75 8.13
C GLU A 151 -8.24 -10.33 8.71
N LYS A 152 -8.51 -9.30 7.89
CA LYS A 152 -8.46 -7.89 8.31
C LYS A 152 -9.47 -7.61 9.42
N GLU A 153 -10.65 -8.20 9.34
CA GLU A 153 -11.71 -8.01 10.35
C GLU A 153 -11.37 -8.75 11.64
N VAL A 154 -10.81 -9.96 11.55
CA VAL A 154 -10.28 -10.68 12.72
C VAL A 154 -9.21 -9.83 13.42
N ALA A 155 -8.26 -9.30 12.66
CA ALA A 155 -7.23 -8.41 13.20
C ALA A 155 -7.83 -7.13 13.81
N ARG A 156 -8.84 -6.54 13.17
CA ARG A 156 -9.58 -5.38 13.71
C ARG A 156 -10.20 -5.67 15.07
N ARG A 157 -10.87 -6.81 15.22
CA ARG A 157 -11.49 -7.21 16.50
C ARG A 157 -10.46 -7.56 17.56
N LEU A 158 -9.38 -8.26 17.19
CA LEU A 158 -8.29 -8.58 18.12
C LEU A 158 -7.61 -7.34 18.68
N LEU A 159 -7.38 -6.34 17.81
CA LEU A 159 -6.75 -5.07 18.17
C LEU A 159 -7.76 -4.04 18.70
N GLN A 160 -9.04 -4.36 18.76
CA GLN A 160 -10.06 -3.48 19.32
C GLN A 160 -9.81 -3.32 20.83
N GLY A 161 -9.91 -2.08 21.34
CA GLY A 161 -9.62 -1.77 22.75
C GLY A 161 -8.14 -1.66 23.12
N GLU A 162 -7.22 -2.23 22.32
CA GLU A 162 -5.77 -2.18 22.61
C GLU A 162 -5.17 -0.76 22.40
N PRO A 163 -4.04 -0.39 23.00
CA PRO A 163 -3.43 0.92 22.76
C PRO A 163 -2.94 1.07 21.30
N PRO A 164 -2.95 2.28 20.72
CA PRO A 164 -2.40 2.51 19.38
C PRO A 164 -0.94 2.07 19.25
N GLY A 165 -0.59 1.52 18.09
CA GLY A 165 0.68 0.87 17.83
C GLY A 165 0.70 -0.62 18.16
N SER A 166 -0.25 -1.15 18.95
CA SER A 166 -0.36 -2.60 19.18
C SER A 166 -0.48 -3.36 17.86
N TYR A 167 0.09 -4.55 17.79
CA TYR A 167 0.18 -5.31 16.54
C TYR A 167 0.02 -6.81 16.79
N LEU A 168 -0.33 -7.56 15.74
CA LEU A 168 -0.36 -9.02 15.84
C LEU A 168 1.05 -9.60 15.68
N GLU A 169 1.33 -10.77 16.24
CA GLU A 169 2.62 -11.44 16.10
C GLU A 169 3.03 -11.52 14.62
N PRO A 170 4.20 -10.98 14.22
CA PRO A 170 4.62 -11.01 12.83
C PRO A 170 4.77 -12.44 12.32
N VAL A 171 4.32 -12.68 11.09
CA VAL A 171 4.42 -13.99 10.42
C VAL A 171 5.26 -13.88 9.15
N GLU A 172 5.83 -14.99 8.71
CA GLU A 172 6.64 -15.00 7.48
C GLU A 172 5.76 -14.96 6.22
N ILE A 173 5.95 -13.91 5.43
CA ILE A 173 5.31 -13.69 4.13
C ILE A 173 6.41 -13.62 3.07
N GLY A 174 6.74 -14.78 2.49
CA GLY A 174 7.92 -14.93 1.63
C GLY A 174 9.20 -14.57 2.40
N ASP A 175 9.93 -13.61 1.86
CA ASP A 175 11.18 -13.09 2.42
C ASP A 175 10.98 -11.88 3.35
N PHE A 176 9.72 -11.53 3.65
CA PHE A 176 9.33 -10.48 4.59
C PHE A 176 8.66 -11.03 5.84
N TYR A 177 8.53 -10.18 6.84
CA TYR A 177 7.52 -10.34 7.87
C TYR A 177 6.27 -9.53 7.52
N GLY A 178 5.10 -10.13 7.75
CA GLY A 178 3.80 -9.47 7.64
C GLY A 178 3.10 -9.39 9.01
N THR A 179 2.45 -8.27 9.29
CA THR A 179 1.63 -8.11 10.50
C THR A 179 0.48 -7.13 10.29
N PHE A 180 -0.50 -7.15 11.19
CA PHE A 180 -1.49 -6.11 11.34
C PHE A 180 -1.14 -5.20 12.52
N ILE A 181 -1.21 -3.88 12.31
CA ILE A 181 -0.90 -2.86 13.31
C ILE A 181 -2.11 -1.96 13.53
N LYS A 182 -2.39 -1.67 14.81
CA LYS A 182 -3.39 -0.70 15.23
C LYS A 182 -2.86 0.72 15.06
N SER A 183 -3.59 1.50 14.28
CA SER A 183 -3.44 2.93 14.12
C SER A 183 -4.80 3.60 14.44
N ASP A 184 -5.15 4.68 13.75
CA ASP A 184 -6.54 5.18 13.69
C ASP A 184 -7.50 4.12 13.11
N TRP A 185 -6.95 3.19 12.33
CA TRP A 185 -7.57 1.96 11.84
C TRP A 185 -6.53 0.84 11.84
N VAL A 186 -6.91 -0.39 11.48
CA VAL A 186 -5.95 -1.50 11.32
C VAL A 186 -5.29 -1.46 9.94
N LEU A 187 -3.96 -1.43 9.95
CA LEU A 187 -3.08 -1.45 8.79
C LEU A 187 -2.44 -2.83 8.66
N TYR A 188 -2.32 -3.34 7.43
CA TYR A 188 -1.42 -4.45 7.16
C TYR A 188 -0.06 -3.92 6.73
N VAL A 189 1.01 -4.52 7.25
CA VAL A 189 2.37 -4.03 7.10
C VAL A 189 3.28 -5.19 6.74
N GLU A 190 4.07 -5.00 5.69
CA GLU A 190 5.15 -5.92 5.28
C GLU A 190 6.49 -5.22 5.45
N PHE A 191 7.44 -5.89 6.09
CA PHE A 191 8.74 -5.30 6.41
C PHE A 191 9.87 -6.32 6.31
N PRO A 192 11.12 -5.87 6.10
CA PRO A 192 12.27 -6.75 5.92
C PRO A 192 12.55 -7.54 7.20
N LYS A 193 12.99 -8.80 7.08
CA LYS A 193 13.32 -9.66 8.24
C LYS A 193 14.45 -9.09 9.12
N SER A 194 15.26 -8.17 8.58
CA SER A 194 16.29 -7.45 9.33
C SER A 194 15.73 -6.35 10.25
N MET A 195 14.45 -6.01 10.14
CA MET A 195 13.77 -4.99 10.92
C MET A 195 12.80 -5.63 11.91
N ARG A 196 12.70 -5.06 13.12
CA ARG A 196 11.75 -5.52 14.13
C ARG A 196 10.47 -4.71 14.10
N ALA A 197 9.34 -5.34 14.42
CA ALA A 197 8.03 -4.69 14.46
C ALA A 197 8.00 -3.48 15.42
N GLU A 198 8.77 -3.53 16.52
CA GLU A 198 8.90 -2.43 17.48
C GLU A 198 9.48 -1.15 16.87
N GLU A 199 10.29 -1.26 15.83
CA GLU A 199 10.89 -0.12 15.15
C GLU A 199 9.88 0.62 14.26
N ILE A 200 8.79 -0.06 13.88
CA ILE A 200 7.78 0.42 12.96
C ILE A 200 6.52 0.88 13.71
N CYS A 201 6.13 0.12 14.75
CA CYS A 201 4.87 0.32 15.48
C CYS A 201 4.74 1.72 16.09
N GLY A 202 5.86 2.31 16.54
CA GLY A 202 5.86 3.67 17.10
C GLY A 202 5.43 4.73 16.09
N VAL A 203 5.90 4.62 14.85
CA VAL A 203 5.56 5.55 13.77
C VAL A 203 4.13 5.34 13.27
N LEU A 204 3.69 4.08 13.22
CA LEU A 204 2.36 3.70 12.72
C LEU A 204 1.24 3.80 13.78
N SER A 205 1.58 4.15 15.04
CA SER A 205 0.60 4.35 16.11
C SER A 205 -0.47 5.39 15.80
N ARG A 206 -0.17 6.33 14.89
CA ARG A 206 -1.13 7.21 14.21
C ARG A 206 -0.95 7.04 12.72
N TYR A 207 -1.98 7.29 11.92
CA TYR A 207 -1.82 7.07 10.48
C TYR A 207 -0.74 8.02 9.94
N PRO A 208 0.25 7.53 9.16
CA PRO A 208 1.36 8.38 8.72
C PRO A 208 0.85 9.50 7.83
N ILE A 209 0.79 10.73 8.36
CA ILE A 209 0.31 11.92 7.64
C ILE A 209 1.08 12.08 6.32
N ARG A 210 2.36 11.73 6.30
CA ARG A 210 3.21 11.82 5.10
C ARG A 210 2.75 10.88 3.97
N LEU A 211 2.18 9.69 4.27
CA LEU A 211 1.60 8.82 3.24
C LEU A 211 0.38 9.49 2.58
N ARG A 212 -0.48 10.14 3.38
CA ARG A 212 -1.62 10.89 2.84
C ARG A 212 -1.17 12.05 1.94
N VAL A 213 -0.11 12.75 2.34
CA VAL A 213 0.47 13.85 1.54
C VAL A 213 1.11 13.31 0.25
N ALA A 214 1.86 12.21 0.32
CA ALA A 214 2.45 11.56 -0.85
C ALA A 214 1.36 11.19 -1.86
N HIS A 215 0.29 10.54 -1.41
CA HIS A 215 -0.86 10.18 -2.23
C HIS A 215 -1.49 11.38 -2.94
N HIS A 216 -1.71 12.47 -2.21
CA HIS A 216 -2.27 13.68 -2.78
C HIS A 216 -1.37 14.28 -3.87
N LEU A 217 -0.05 14.34 -3.62
CA LEU A 217 0.93 14.93 -4.53
C LEU A 217 1.25 14.05 -5.74
N ALA A 218 1.04 12.74 -5.64
CA ALA A 218 1.27 11.78 -6.72
C ALA A 218 0.11 11.75 -7.74
N LYS A 219 -1.03 12.36 -7.42
CA LYS A 219 -2.20 12.39 -8.31
C LYS A 219 -1.91 13.14 -9.61
N LEU A 220 -2.04 12.44 -10.72
CA LEU A 220 -1.96 13.02 -12.06
C LEU A 220 -3.26 13.75 -12.40
N ASN A 221 -3.16 15.04 -12.74
CA ASN A 221 -4.31 15.85 -13.16
C ASN A 221 -4.40 15.95 -14.69
N ARG A 222 -5.58 16.33 -15.21
CA ARG A 222 -5.84 16.38 -16.66
C ARG A 222 -4.93 17.36 -17.40
N GLU A 223 -4.66 18.53 -16.82
CA GLU A 223 -3.82 19.56 -17.45
C GLU A 223 -2.38 19.09 -17.66
N PHE A 224 -1.82 18.43 -16.64
CA PHE A 224 -0.51 17.81 -16.70
C PHE A 224 -0.47 16.71 -17.77
N LEU A 225 -1.47 15.83 -17.76
CA LEU A 225 -1.60 14.75 -18.74
C LEU A 225 -1.69 15.26 -20.18
N ASN A 226 -2.43 16.34 -20.43
CA ASN A 226 -2.50 16.97 -21.75
C ASN A 226 -1.14 17.54 -22.18
N SER A 227 -0.42 18.19 -21.25
CA SER A 227 0.90 18.75 -21.54
C SER A 227 1.90 17.66 -21.95
N ILE A 228 1.89 16.53 -21.24
CA ILE A 228 2.74 15.37 -21.58
C ILE A 228 2.33 14.76 -22.91
N TYR A 229 1.03 14.61 -23.17
CA TYR A 229 0.52 14.13 -24.46
C TYR A 229 1.02 14.95 -25.65
N TYR A 230 0.94 16.29 -25.57
CA TYR A 230 1.43 17.17 -26.64
C TYR A 230 2.95 17.05 -26.84
N LEU A 231 3.73 16.95 -25.76
CA LEU A 231 5.17 16.75 -25.86
C LEU A 231 5.50 15.41 -26.54
N MET A 232 4.81 14.33 -26.15
CA MET A 232 5.05 13.00 -26.73
C MET A 232 4.64 12.92 -28.21
N LEU A 233 3.51 13.51 -28.59
CA LEU A 233 3.08 13.59 -29.99
C LEU A 233 4.13 14.26 -30.88
N ASN A 234 4.71 15.37 -30.41
CA ASN A 234 5.76 16.10 -31.14
C ASN A 234 7.06 15.31 -31.28
N MET A 235 7.34 14.37 -30.36
CA MET A 235 8.50 13.50 -30.43
C MET A 235 8.29 12.28 -31.34
N VAL A 236 7.07 11.71 -31.36
CA VAL A 236 6.73 10.52 -32.17
C VAL A 236 6.41 10.89 -33.61
N LYS A 237 5.79 12.05 -33.84
CA LYS A 237 5.62 12.65 -35.17
C LYS A 237 6.34 14.00 -35.13
N PRO A 238 7.49 14.18 -35.81
CA PRO A 238 7.98 15.52 -36.07
C PRO A 238 7.02 16.21 -37.03
N GLN A 239 5.90 16.72 -36.51
CA GLN A 239 5.08 17.66 -37.25
C GLN A 239 5.90 18.94 -37.37
N LYS A 240 6.05 19.44 -38.60
CA LYS A 240 6.49 20.81 -38.84
C LYS A 240 5.46 21.71 -38.18
N ILE A 241 5.73 22.14 -36.95
CA ILE A 241 4.89 23.11 -36.23
C ILE A 241 4.92 24.39 -37.07
N ASN A 242 3.80 24.67 -37.75
CA ASN A 242 3.60 25.96 -38.39
C ASN A 242 3.05 26.89 -37.30
N ILE A 243 3.89 27.81 -36.82
CA ILE A 243 3.66 28.71 -35.67
C ILE A 243 2.46 29.67 -35.88
N ARG A 244 1.67 29.52 -36.95
CA ARG A 244 0.60 30.46 -37.33
C ARG A 244 -0.75 30.26 -36.63
N GLU A 245 -0.92 29.26 -35.77
CA GLU A 245 -2.20 29.05 -35.05
C GLU A 245 -2.14 29.31 -33.53
N LEU A 246 -1.11 30.02 -33.05
CA LEU A 246 -0.98 30.44 -31.64
C LEU A 246 -0.98 31.97 -31.43
N LEU A 247 -1.54 32.72 -32.38
CA LEU A 247 -1.86 34.16 -32.25
C LEU A 247 -3.31 34.39 -32.68
#